data_AF-A0ABD5AZW2-F1
#
_entry.id   AF-A0ABD5AZW2-F1
#
_cell.length_a   1.000
_cell.length_b   1.000
_cell.length_c   1.000
_cell.angle_alpha   90.00
_cell.angle_beta   90.00
_cell.angle_gamma   90.00
#
_symmetry.space_group_name_H-M   'P 1'
#
loop_
_entity.id
_entity.type
_entity.pdbx_description
1 polymer ?
#
loop_
_entity_poly.entity_id
_entity_poly.type
_entity_poly.pdbx_seq_one_letter_code
_entity_poly.pdbx_strand_id
1 'polypeptide(L)'
;KAAFQYTLKFGTAGIRSTFGLGPGRLNKITIRKVALGLARYLKAEHAHPTVVIHFDTRFLSQEFAYEIASVLATNEVKAIVSESYKSTPELSFAVRYLKADAGVMITASHNPKDYNGIKVYGEDGAQLSTEPSNVLSDYINALGDPLTIELPQLSNEQQSLILSV
;
A
#
# COMPACT_ATOMS: atom_id res chain seq x y z
N LYS A 1 -22.29 5.35 11.81
CA LYS A 1 -23.22 4.83 10.78
C LYS A 1 -22.55 4.66 9.41
N ALA A 2 -21.91 5.69 8.84
CA ALA A 2 -21.22 5.58 7.52
C ALA A 2 -20.16 4.44 7.42
N ALA A 3 -19.35 4.22 8.45
CA ALA A 3 -18.19 3.31 8.39
C ALA A 3 -18.48 1.82 8.07
N PHE A 4 -19.71 1.36 8.27
CA PHE A 4 -20.15 -0.03 8.01
C PHE A 4 -21.18 -0.12 6.89
N GLN A 5 -21.53 1.00 6.25
CA GLN A 5 -22.51 1.05 5.15
C GLN A 5 -21.86 0.83 3.78
N TYR A 6 -20.53 0.93 3.69
CA TYR A 6 -19.78 0.73 2.45
C TYR A 6 -18.41 0.14 2.76
N THR A 7 -17.83 -0.51 1.76
CA THR A 7 -16.46 -1.01 1.77
C THR A 7 -15.55 -0.02 1.06
N LEU A 8 -14.33 0.16 1.56
CA LEU A 8 -13.29 0.92 0.88
C LEU A 8 -13.08 0.36 -0.54
N LYS A 9 -13.07 1.25 -1.53
CA LYS A 9 -12.74 0.91 -2.92
C LYS A 9 -11.41 1.55 -3.31
N PHE A 10 -10.56 0.77 -3.99
CA PHE A 10 -9.37 1.31 -4.62
C PHE A 10 -9.77 1.97 -5.94
N GLY A 11 -9.60 3.29 -6.03
CA GLY A 11 -9.90 4.06 -7.24
C GLY A 11 -8.65 4.34 -8.07
N THR A 12 -8.84 5.01 -9.20
CA THR A 12 -7.75 5.40 -10.12
C THR A 12 -6.69 6.30 -9.48
N ALA A 13 -7.07 7.08 -8.47
CA ALA A 13 -6.15 7.94 -7.73
C ALA A 13 -5.62 7.30 -6.42
N GLY A 14 -5.84 6.00 -6.25
CA GLY A 14 -5.61 5.28 -5.00
C GLY A 14 -6.81 5.32 -4.04
N ILE A 15 -6.51 5.23 -2.74
CA ILE A 15 -7.49 5.25 -1.65
C ILE A 15 -7.33 6.54 -0.85
N ARG A 16 -8.44 7.19 -0.50
CA ARG A 16 -8.49 8.23 0.53
C ARG A 16 -9.72 8.03 1.40
N SER A 17 -9.52 7.97 2.72
CA SER A 17 -10.61 7.87 3.68
C SER A 17 -10.13 8.37 5.03
N THR A 18 -11.07 8.71 5.91
CA THR A 18 -10.73 8.84 7.32
C THR A 18 -10.33 7.48 7.89
N PHE A 19 -9.46 7.51 8.89
CA PHE A 19 -9.13 6.32 9.66
C PHE A 19 -10.23 5.97 10.67
N GLY A 20 -10.25 4.71 11.13
CA GLY A 20 -11.18 4.24 12.17
C GLY A 20 -11.70 2.84 11.94
N LEU A 21 -12.66 2.43 12.78
CA LEU A 21 -13.27 1.10 12.72
C LEU A 21 -14.23 0.97 11.54
N GLY A 22 -14.28 -0.24 10.98
CA GLY A 22 -15.22 -0.63 9.92
C GLY A 22 -14.60 -0.75 8.53
N PRO A 23 -15.26 -1.48 7.60
CA PRO A 23 -14.74 -1.74 6.26
C PRO A 23 -14.68 -0.49 5.37
N GLY A 24 -15.43 0.57 5.72
CA GLY A 24 -15.44 1.86 5.04
C GLY A 24 -14.40 2.86 5.57
N ARG A 25 -13.42 2.41 6.36
CA ARG A 25 -12.37 3.25 6.95
C ARG A 25 -10.98 2.69 6.70
N LEU A 26 -9.97 3.57 6.74
CA LEU A 26 -8.58 3.13 6.80
C LEU A 26 -8.27 2.59 8.20
N ASN A 27 -7.84 1.34 8.25
CA ASN A 27 -7.38 0.67 9.45
C ASN A 27 -6.45 -0.48 9.05
N LYS A 28 -5.85 -1.12 10.05
CA LYS A 28 -4.94 -2.25 9.86
C LYS A 28 -5.47 -3.32 8.90
N ILE A 29 -6.75 -3.66 8.99
CA ILE A 29 -7.36 -4.75 8.21
C ILE A 29 -7.59 -4.32 6.76
N THR A 30 -8.09 -3.11 6.52
CA THR A 30 -8.29 -2.61 5.14
C THR A 30 -6.95 -2.34 4.44
N ILE A 31 -5.93 -1.86 5.15
CA ILE A 31 -4.56 -1.70 4.63
C ILE A 31 -3.96 -3.05 4.23
N ARG A 32 -4.09 -4.07 5.09
CA ARG A 32 -3.64 -5.44 4.81
C ARG A 32 -4.25 -6.01 3.54
N LYS A 33 -5.55 -5.82 3.33
CA LYS A 33 -6.24 -6.24 2.10
C LYS A 33 -5.65 -5.56 0.86
N VAL A 34 -5.38 -4.26 0.93
CA VAL A 34 -4.77 -3.51 -0.19
C VAL A 34 -3.36 -4.02 -0.47
N ALA A 35 -2.55 -4.23 0.57
CA ALA A 35 -1.19 -4.76 0.42
C ALA A 35 -1.17 -6.17 -0.18
N LEU A 36 -2.10 -7.05 0.22
CA LEU A 36 -2.21 -8.39 -0.35
C LEU A 36 -2.63 -8.34 -1.83
N GLY A 37 -3.57 -7.45 -2.18
CA GLY A 37 -3.96 -7.23 -3.58
C GLY A 37 -2.79 -6.73 -4.42
N LEU A 38 -2.01 -5.77 -3.89
CA LEU A 38 -0.80 -5.26 -4.52
C LEU A 38 0.26 -6.36 -4.70
N ALA A 39 0.49 -7.21 -3.70
CA ALA A 39 1.42 -8.33 -3.80
C ALA A 39 1.03 -9.29 -4.93
N ARG A 40 -0.26 -9.66 -5.03
CA ARG A 40 -0.75 -10.55 -6.09
C ARG A 40 -0.65 -9.93 -7.47
N TYR A 41 -0.97 -8.64 -7.60
CA TYR A 41 -0.80 -7.88 -8.83
C TYR A 41 0.65 -7.89 -9.30
N LEU A 42 1.60 -7.54 -8.42
CA LEU A 42 3.02 -7.49 -8.78
C LEU A 42 3.61 -8.87 -9.09
N LYS A 43 3.22 -9.93 -8.38
CA LYS A 43 3.69 -11.30 -8.66
C LYS A 43 3.19 -11.88 -9.97
N ALA A 44 2.11 -11.33 -10.54
CA ALA A 44 1.63 -11.73 -11.85
C ALA A 44 2.55 -11.21 -12.97
N GLU A 45 3.16 -10.05 -12.76
CA GLU A 45 3.99 -9.35 -13.75
C GLU A 45 5.51 -9.56 -13.53
N HIS A 46 5.93 -9.78 -12.29
CA HIS A 46 7.34 -9.84 -11.90
C HIS A 46 7.62 -11.07 -11.02
N ALA A 47 8.74 -11.75 -11.25
CA ALA A 47 9.15 -12.92 -10.47
C ALA A 47 9.59 -12.57 -9.03
N HIS A 48 10.32 -11.45 -8.87
CA HIS A 48 10.89 -11.00 -7.59
C HIS A 48 10.66 -9.50 -7.38
N PRO A 49 9.40 -9.06 -7.22
CA PRO A 49 9.08 -7.64 -7.20
C PRO A 49 9.67 -6.92 -5.98
N THR A 50 10.10 -5.68 -6.21
CA THR A 50 10.58 -4.74 -5.20
C THR A 50 9.66 -3.51 -5.15
N VAL A 51 9.26 -3.10 -3.95
CA VAL A 51 8.38 -1.95 -3.73
C VAL A 51 9.06 -0.94 -2.81
N VAL A 52 9.06 0.33 -3.20
CA VAL A 52 9.47 1.44 -2.31
C VAL A 52 8.22 2.00 -1.61
N ILE A 53 8.27 2.17 -0.29
CA ILE A 53 7.15 2.67 0.51
C ILE A 53 7.59 3.92 1.26
N HIS A 54 6.99 5.05 0.90
CA HIS A 54 7.16 6.33 1.58
C HIS A 54 5.85 6.76 2.23
N PHE A 55 5.95 7.65 3.22
CA PHE A 55 4.80 8.13 3.96
C PHE A 55 4.98 9.59 4.40
N ASP A 56 3.88 10.30 4.58
CA ASP A 56 3.87 11.69 5.08
C ASP A 56 3.69 11.76 6.61
N THR A 57 3.56 12.97 7.15
CA THR A 57 3.45 13.22 8.60
C THR A 57 2.07 12.97 9.20
N ARG A 58 1.13 12.36 8.46
CA ARG A 58 -0.22 12.10 8.98
C ARG A 58 -0.21 11.00 10.04
N PHE A 59 -1.24 11.03 10.89
CA PHE A 59 -1.44 9.98 11.87
C PHE A 59 -1.59 8.61 11.19
N LEU A 60 -0.93 7.59 11.75
CA LEU A 60 -0.84 6.21 11.24
C LEU A 60 -0.08 6.02 9.92
N SER A 61 0.52 7.07 9.36
CA SER A 61 1.23 6.97 8.07
C SER A 61 2.41 6.00 8.15
N GLN A 62 3.22 6.07 9.21
CA GLN A 62 4.36 5.17 9.41
C GLN A 62 3.90 3.74 9.72
N GLU A 63 2.90 3.58 10.59
CA GLU A 63 2.35 2.28 10.97
C GLU A 63 1.74 1.55 9.77
N PHE A 64 1.02 2.28 8.91
CA PHE A 64 0.51 1.71 7.67
C PHE A 64 1.64 1.34 6.70
N ALA A 65 2.77 2.06 6.69
CA ALA A 65 3.91 1.74 5.84
C ALA A 65 4.49 0.37 6.20
N TYR A 66 4.75 0.15 7.49
CA TYR A 66 5.27 -1.12 7.97
C TYR A 66 4.24 -2.26 7.91
N GLU A 67 2.95 -1.96 8.04
CA GLU A 67 1.92 -2.98 7.84
C GLU A 67 1.86 -3.45 6.38
N ILE A 68 1.94 -2.53 5.42
CA ILE A 68 2.03 -2.87 4.00
C ILE A 68 3.29 -3.68 3.74
N ALA A 69 4.46 -3.21 4.23
CA ALA A 69 5.74 -3.90 4.07
C ALA A 69 5.70 -5.34 4.60
N SER A 70 5.08 -5.56 5.76
CA SER A 70 4.93 -6.88 6.37
C SER A 70 4.13 -7.83 5.48
N VAL A 71 2.99 -7.37 4.94
CA VAL A 71 2.17 -8.19 4.04
C VAL A 71 2.90 -8.47 2.73
N LEU A 72 3.58 -7.47 2.15
CA LEU A 72 4.40 -7.67 0.95
C LEU A 72 5.49 -8.73 1.19
N ALA A 73 6.23 -8.62 2.29
CA ALA A 73 7.28 -9.57 2.65
C ALA A 73 6.75 -11.00 2.87
N THR A 74 5.57 -11.15 3.48
CA THR A 74 4.94 -12.49 3.61
C THR A 74 4.60 -13.14 2.26
N ASN A 75 4.50 -12.34 1.19
CA ASN A 75 4.26 -12.78 -0.17
C ASN A 75 5.55 -12.80 -1.01
N GLU A 76 6.72 -12.74 -0.38
CA GLU A 76 8.03 -12.73 -1.06
C GLU A 76 8.28 -11.49 -1.94
N VAL A 77 7.59 -10.39 -1.63
CA VAL A 77 7.82 -9.09 -2.27
C VAL A 77 8.76 -8.28 -1.39
N LYS A 78 9.87 -7.82 -1.97
CA LYS A 78 10.85 -7.00 -1.25
C LYS A 78 10.26 -5.61 -1.01
N ALA A 79 10.35 -5.11 0.22
CA ALA A 79 9.84 -3.79 0.60
C ALA A 79 10.99 -2.91 1.11
N ILE A 80 11.11 -1.71 0.57
CA ILE A 80 12.07 -0.68 0.98
C ILE A 80 11.28 0.47 1.57
N VAL A 81 11.32 0.66 2.88
CA VAL A 81 10.52 1.62 3.64
C VAL A 81 11.40 2.81 4.04
N SER A 82 10.90 4.04 3.92
CA SER A 82 11.65 5.20 4.40
C SER A 82 11.73 5.24 5.93
N GLU A 83 12.90 5.55 6.49
CA GLU A 83 13.10 5.71 7.95
C GLU A 83 12.35 6.89 8.55
N SER A 84 12.05 7.88 7.71
CA SER A 84 11.36 9.12 8.08
C SER A 84 10.32 9.50 7.04
N TYR A 85 9.54 10.54 7.32
CA TYR A 85 8.58 11.06 6.35
C TYR A 85 9.31 11.55 5.08
N LYS A 86 8.67 11.35 3.94
CA LYS A 86 9.20 11.73 2.62
C LYS A 86 8.14 12.41 1.79
N SER A 87 8.56 13.20 0.82
CA SER A 87 7.69 13.81 -0.16
C SER A 87 7.33 12.83 -1.30
N THR A 88 6.24 13.10 -2.00
CA THR A 88 5.87 12.33 -3.20
C THR A 88 6.94 12.38 -4.31
N PRO A 89 7.59 13.51 -4.61
CA PRO A 89 8.70 13.54 -5.56
C PRO A 89 9.90 12.67 -5.12
N GLU A 90 10.18 12.58 -3.83
CA GLU A 90 11.22 11.66 -3.33
C GLU A 90 10.86 10.20 -3.56
N LEU A 91 9.59 9.81 -3.40
CA LEU A 91 9.15 8.46 -3.78
C LEU A 91 9.36 8.21 -5.28
N SER A 92 8.89 9.14 -6.13
CA SER A 92 9.05 9.04 -7.59
C SER A 92 10.51 8.91 -8.01
N PHE A 93 11.40 9.66 -7.35
CA PHE A 93 12.85 9.52 -7.55
C PHE A 93 13.36 8.17 -7.07
N ALA A 94 13.01 7.75 -5.85
CA ALA A 94 13.50 6.53 -5.23
C ALA A 94 13.10 5.27 -6.02
N VAL A 95 11.86 5.19 -6.52
CA VAL A 95 11.41 4.07 -7.36
C VAL A 95 12.32 3.88 -8.57
N ARG A 96 12.60 4.96 -9.31
CA ARG A 96 13.47 4.91 -10.50
C ARG A 96 14.93 4.68 -10.13
N TYR A 97 15.41 5.31 -9.06
CA TYR A 97 16.81 5.21 -8.63
C TYR A 97 17.16 3.80 -8.14
N LEU A 98 16.26 3.18 -7.38
CA LEU A 98 16.42 1.83 -6.84
C LEU A 98 15.95 0.74 -7.82
N LYS A 99 15.42 1.13 -8.99
CA LYS A 99 14.85 0.23 -10.00
C LYS A 99 13.78 -0.71 -9.40
N ALA A 100 12.91 -0.14 -8.58
CA ALA A 100 11.79 -0.86 -8.00
C ALA A 100 10.64 -0.97 -9.01
N ASP A 101 9.87 -2.05 -8.92
CA ASP A 101 8.74 -2.33 -9.82
C ASP A 101 7.50 -1.50 -9.47
N ALA A 102 7.41 -1.02 -8.22
CA ALA A 102 6.35 -0.11 -7.79
C ALA A 102 6.76 0.80 -6.62
N GLY A 103 5.98 1.87 -6.44
CA GLY A 103 6.04 2.74 -5.28
C GLY A 103 4.69 2.81 -4.55
N VAL A 104 4.73 2.98 -3.23
CA VAL A 104 3.55 3.25 -2.40
C VAL A 104 3.77 4.53 -1.62
N MET A 105 2.88 5.51 -1.81
CA MET A 105 2.85 6.73 -1.01
C MET A 105 1.67 6.68 -0.04
N ILE A 106 1.95 6.72 1.25
CA ILE A 106 0.90 6.87 2.28
C ILE A 106 0.71 8.35 2.55
N THR A 107 -0.38 8.89 2.00
CA THR A 107 -0.73 10.30 2.10
C THR A 107 -2.16 10.55 1.66
N ALA A 108 -2.84 11.49 2.32
CA ALA A 108 -4.04 12.14 1.78
C ALA A 108 -3.75 13.57 1.27
N SER A 109 -2.48 13.91 1.01
CA SER A 109 -2.04 15.18 0.42
C SER A 109 -2.56 16.40 1.19
N HIS A 110 -3.55 17.11 0.67
CA HIS A 110 -4.13 18.32 1.27
C HIS A 110 -5.42 18.05 2.05
N ASN A 111 -5.90 16.81 2.11
CA ASN A 111 -7.11 16.48 2.85
C ASN A 111 -6.95 16.79 4.36
N PRO A 112 -8.06 17.00 5.09
CA PRO A 112 -8.02 17.25 6.54
C PRO A 112 -7.25 16.18 7.35
N LYS A 113 -6.84 16.52 8.58
CA LYS A 113 -5.91 15.70 9.39
C LYS A 113 -6.42 14.30 9.75
N ASP A 114 -7.74 14.11 9.76
CA ASP A 114 -8.41 12.84 10.03
C ASP A 114 -8.44 11.91 8.82
N TYR A 115 -7.98 12.38 7.65
CA TYR A 115 -7.79 11.57 6.46
C TYR A 115 -6.37 11.01 6.36
N ASN A 116 -6.29 9.79 5.85
CA ASN A 116 -5.08 9.25 5.27
C ASN A 116 -5.40 8.60 3.92
N GLY A 117 -4.40 8.07 3.23
CA GLY A 117 -4.59 7.50 1.90
C GLY A 117 -3.41 6.65 1.45
N ILE A 118 -3.65 5.86 0.41
CA ILE A 118 -2.63 5.08 -0.28
C ILE A 118 -2.67 5.47 -1.74
N LYS A 119 -1.52 5.78 -2.33
CA LYS A 119 -1.33 5.95 -3.77
C LYS A 119 -0.27 4.97 -4.24
N VAL A 120 -0.49 4.35 -5.40
CA VAL A 120 0.47 3.41 -6.00
C VAL A 120 1.09 4.03 -7.24
N TYR A 121 2.39 3.82 -7.39
CA TYR A 121 3.25 4.33 -8.46
C TYR A 121 3.83 3.15 -9.22
N GLY A 122 3.98 3.27 -10.54
CA GLY A 122 4.63 2.27 -11.38
C GLY A 122 6.15 2.40 -11.37
N GLU A 123 6.83 1.49 -12.08
CA GLU A 123 8.29 1.46 -12.25
C GLU A 123 8.87 2.74 -12.87
N ASP A 124 8.05 3.50 -13.62
CA ASP A 124 8.39 4.80 -14.19
C ASP A 124 8.41 5.93 -13.13
N GLY A 125 8.07 5.62 -11.88
CA GLY A 125 7.98 6.57 -10.78
C GLY A 125 6.78 7.52 -10.90
N ALA A 126 5.86 7.29 -11.83
CA ALA A 126 4.61 8.03 -11.94
C ALA A 126 3.50 7.31 -11.19
N GLN A 127 2.49 8.06 -10.75
CA GLN A 127 1.30 7.45 -10.17
C GLN A 127 0.61 6.59 -11.24
N LEU A 128 0.12 5.40 -10.87
CA LEU A 128 -0.55 4.50 -11.80
C LEU A 128 -1.65 5.23 -12.59
N SER A 129 -1.66 5.00 -13.91
CA SER A 129 -2.72 5.48 -14.78
C SER A 129 -4.02 4.69 -14.56
N THR A 130 -5.08 5.03 -15.29
CA THR A 130 -6.42 4.49 -15.06
C THR A 130 -6.49 2.97 -15.25
N GLU A 131 -5.91 2.46 -16.33
CA GLU A 131 -5.95 1.04 -16.68
C GLU A 131 -5.24 0.14 -15.64
N PRO A 132 -3.95 0.32 -15.30
CA PRO A 132 -3.28 -0.48 -14.28
C PRO A 132 -3.90 -0.27 -12.89
N SER A 133 -4.45 0.90 -12.58
CA SER A 133 -5.20 1.11 -11.32
C SER A 133 -6.47 0.26 -11.26
N ASN A 134 -7.17 0.07 -12.38
CA ASN A 134 -8.35 -0.79 -12.44
C ASN A 134 -7.96 -2.25 -12.26
N VAL A 135 -6.91 -2.72 -12.93
CA VAL A 135 -6.39 -4.08 -12.76
C VAL A 135 -6.01 -4.34 -11.31
N LEU A 136 -5.25 -3.44 -10.67
CA LEU A 136 -4.93 -3.54 -9.25
C LEU A 136 -6.20 -3.55 -8.36
N SER A 137 -7.21 -2.74 -8.70
CA SER A 137 -8.49 -2.75 -8.00
C SER A 137 -9.18 -4.11 -8.09
N ASP A 138 -9.13 -4.78 -9.24
CA ASP A 138 -9.69 -6.12 -9.43
C ASP A 138 -8.99 -7.16 -8.54
N TYR A 139 -7.65 -7.13 -8.46
CA TYR A 139 -6.90 -7.96 -7.52
C TYR A 139 -7.30 -7.72 -6.06
N ILE A 140 -7.52 -6.46 -5.67
CA ILE A 140 -7.96 -6.11 -4.31
C ILE A 140 -9.40 -6.56 -4.07
N ASN A 141 -10.30 -6.38 -5.04
CA ASN A 141 -11.72 -6.70 -4.90
C ASN A 141 -11.95 -8.21 -4.85
N ALA A 142 -11.18 -9.00 -5.60
CA ALA A 142 -11.23 -10.45 -5.61
C ALA A 142 -10.95 -11.10 -4.24
N LEU A 143 -10.32 -10.36 -3.30
CA LEU A 143 -10.07 -10.84 -1.94
C LEU A 143 -11.32 -10.88 -1.04
N GLY A 144 -12.44 -10.29 -1.46
CA GLY A 144 -13.70 -10.34 -0.69
C GLY A 144 -13.67 -9.54 0.62
N ASP A 145 -14.24 -10.09 1.69
CA ASP A 145 -14.32 -9.42 3.00
C ASP A 145 -12.93 -9.36 3.67
N PRO A 146 -12.40 -8.18 4.03
CA PRO A 146 -11.13 -8.07 4.73
C PRO A 146 -11.06 -8.85 6.07
N LEU A 147 -12.19 -9.15 6.71
CA LEU A 147 -12.23 -9.93 7.96
C LEU A 147 -12.02 -11.44 7.75
N THR A 148 -12.22 -11.94 6.53
CA THR A 148 -12.03 -13.37 6.21
C THR A 148 -10.65 -13.65 5.65
N ILE A 149 -9.79 -12.64 5.49
CA ILE A 149 -8.44 -12.79 4.96
C ILE A 149 -7.53 -13.26 6.09
N GLU A 150 -7.10 -14.52 6.01
CA GLU A 150 -6.03 -15.03 6.84
C GLU A 150 -4.67 -14.61 6.26
N LEU A 151 -3.90 -13.87 7.05
CA LEU A 151 -2.54 -13.50 6.71
C LEU A 151 -1.57 -14.29 7.58
N PRO A 152 -0.56 -14.94 6.99
CA PRO A 152 0.47 -15.61 7.77
C PRO A 152 1.23 -14.61 8.63
N GLN A 153 1.80 -15.09 9.73
CA GLN A 153 2.73 -14.29 10.50
C GLN A 153 4.04 -14.13 9.73
N LEU A 154 4.64 -12.94 9.84
CA LEU A 154 5.93 -12.64 9.24
C LEU A 154 7.01 -13.51 9.92
N SER A 155 7.65 -14.37 9.15
CA SER A 155 8.79 -15.17 9.62
C SER A 155 10.07 -14.32 9.72
N ASN A 156 11.07 -14.81 10.46
CA ASN A 156 12.38 -14.15 10.56
C ASN A 156 13.07 -14.02 9.19
N GLU A 157 12.89 -15.01 8.31
CA GLU A 157 13.45 -14.99 6.95
C GLU A 157 12.76 -13.91 6.11
N GLN A 158 11.44 -13.85 6.14
CA GLN A 158 10.68 -12.81 5.43
C GLN A 158 10.93 -11.40 5.98
N GLN A 159 11.25 -11.26 7.27
CA GLN A 159 11.63 -9.97 7.87
C GLN A 159 12.85 -9.36 7.15
N SER A 160 13.76 -10.16 6.62
CA SER A 160 14.93 -9.68 5.85
C SER A 160 14.56 -9.05 4.51
N LEU A 161 13.33 -9.27 4.01
CA LEU A 161 12.81 -8.63 2.79
C LEU A 161 12.35 -7.19 3.04
N ILE A 162 12.30 -6.75 4.30
CA ILE A 162 11.96 -5.38 4.68
C ILE A 162 13.25 -4.62 4.99
N LEU A 163 13.59 -3.67 4.14
CA LEU A 163 14.73 -2.77 4.32
C LEU A 163 14.21 -1.39 4.72
N SER A 164 14.92 -0.73 5.63
CA SER A 164 14.68 0.69 5.96
C SER A 164 15.79 1.55 5.35
N VAL A 165 15.43 2.67 4.72
CA VAL A 165 16.37 3.59 4.03
C VAL A 165 16.04 5.08 4.22
#